data_AF-A0A5K7Z7X7-F1
#
_entry.id   AF-A0A5K7Z7X7-F1
#
_cell.length_a   1.000
_cell.length_b   1.000
_cell.length_c   1.000
_cell.angle_alpha   90.00
_cell.angle_beta   90.00
_cell.angle_gamma   90.00
#
_symmetry.space_group_name_H-M   'P 1'
#
loop_
_entity.id
_entity.type
_entity.pdbx_description
1 polymer ?
#
loop_
_entity_poly.entity_id
_entity_poly.type
_entity_poly.pdbx_seq_one_letter_code
_entity_poly.pdbx_strand_id
1 'polypeptide(L)'
;MIMNATNCCKTMEMELTGWKAIVYDISRKMEGLPGGEKSKLRANIEDLHMLIAEMDDRIDQIRQNCKPETCIEDIQTERDAFNASLSTLRVSTEEAMRGLGAGNFGG
;
A
#
# COMPACT_ATOMS: atom_id res chain seq x y z
N MET A 1 -0.54 -19.88 -13.26
CA MET A 1 0.47 -19.06 -13.97
C MET A 1 1.45 -18.60 -12.89
N ILE A 2 2.65 -19.18 -12.84
CA ILE A 2 3.65 -18.89 -11.79
C ILE A 2 4.33 -17.57 -12.16
N MET A 3 4.24 -16.57 -11.28
CA MET A 3 4.95 -15.30 -11.46
C MET A 3 6.44 -15.55 -11.21
N ASN A 4 7.26 -15.55 -12.26
CA ASN A 4 8.71 -15.72 -12.11
C ASN A 4 9.34 -14.45 -11.51
N ALA A 5 10.28 -14.62 -10.59
CA ALA A 5 11.01 -13.57 -9.86
C ALA A 5 11.69 -12.51 -10.76
N THR A 6 11.97 -12.85 -12.03
CA THR A 6 12.48 -11.93 -13.07
C THR A 6 11.56 -10.73 -13.34
N ASN A 7 10.30 -10.81 -12.87
CA ASN A 7 9.32 -9.74 -13.03
C ASN A 7 9.31 -8.74 -11.87
N CYS A 8 9.95 -8.96 -10.72
CA CYS A 8 9.63 -8.14 -9.54
C CYS A 8 10.13 -6.68 -9.64
N CYS A 9 11.34 -6.40 -10.15
CA CYS A 9 11.78 -5.01 -10.38
C CYS A 9 10.90 -4.27 -11.38
N LYS A 10 10.53 -4.95 -12.49
CA LYS A 10 9.65 -4.38 -13.52
C LYS A 10 8.22 -4.20 -13.03
N THR A 11 7.70 -5.14 -12.24
CA THR A 11 6.38 -5.04 -11.60
C THR A 11 6.38 -3.91 -10.59
N MET A 12 7.37 -3.81 -9.70
CA MET A 12 7.45 -2.70 -8.74
C MET A 12 7.55 -1.34 -9.42
N GLU A 13 8.38 -1.21 -10.46
CA GLU A 13 8.46 0.00 -11.26
C GLU A 13 7.11 0.34 -11.92
N MET A 14 6.47 -0.66 -12.55
CA MET A 14 5.19 -0.49 -13.24
C MET A 14 4.07 -0.08 -12.28
N GLU A 15 3.94 -0.79 -11.16
CA GLU A 15 2.96 -0.50 -10.12
C GLU A 15 3.18 0.90 -9.56
N LEU A 16 4.41 1.24 -9.14
CA LEU A 16 4.70 2.54 -8.56
C LEU A 16 4.48 3.69 -9.57
N THR A 17 4.80 3.47 -10.84
CA THR A 17 4.49 4.40 -11.94
C THR A 17 2.97 4.58 -12.12
N GLY A 18 2.21 3.48 -12.04
CA GLY A 18 0.75 3.52 -12.09
C GLY A 18 0.14 4.30 -10.92
N TRP A 19 0.61 4.05 -9.70
CA TRP A 19 0.18 4.77 -8.50
C TRP A 19 0.53 6.26 -8.58
N LYS A 20 1.73 6.62 -9.04
CA LYS A 20 2.12 8.01 -9.28
C LYS A 20 1.15 8.70 -10.24
N ALA A 21 0.78 8.05 -11.35
CA ALA A 21 -0.16 8.61 -12.32
C ALA A 21 -1.55 8.86 -11.71
N ILE A 22 -2.04 7.93 -10.87
CA ILE A 22 -3.32 8.10 -10.15
C ILE A 22 -3.25 9.29 -9.20
N VAL A 23 -2.18 9.40 -8.41
CA VAL A 23 -1.99 10.51 -7.46
C VAL A 23 -1.89 11.85 -8.20
N TYR A 24 -1.20 11.89 -9.34
CA TYR A 24 -1.12 13.06 -10.20
C TYR A 24 -2.49 13.48 -10.75
N ASP A 25 -3.32 12.54 -11.18
CA ASP A 25 -4.68 12.85 -11.64
C ASP A 25 -5.56 13.41 -10.51
N ILE A 26 -5.44 12.85 -9.30
CA ILE A 26 -6.14 13.36 -8.11
C ILE A 26 -5.69 14.79 -7.78
N SER A 27 -4.38 15.06 -7.74
CA SER A 27 -3.85 16.39 -7.43
C SER A 27 -4.34 17.41 -8.46
N ARG A 28 -4.33 17.06 -9.75
CA ARG A 28 -4.85 17.90 -10.84
C ARG A 28 -6.35 18.20 -10.70
N LYS A 29 -7.16 17.22 -10.30
CA LYS A 29 -8.59 17.43 -10.04
C LYS A 29 -8.82 18.37 -8.86
N MET A 30 -8.04 18.24 -7.79
CA MET A 30 -8.11 19.12 -6.62
C MET A 30 -7.68 20.56 -6.96
N GLU A 31 -6.64 20.72 -7.78
CA GLU A 31 -6.20 22.03 -8.27
C GLU A 31 -7.21 22.75 -9.14
N GLY A 32 -8.07 21.99 -9.84
CA GLY A 32 -9.14 22.50 -10.68
C GLY A 32 -10.38 22.98 -9.92
N LEU A 33 -10.45 22.77 -8.60
CA LEU A 33 -11.57 23.23 -7.79
C LEU A 33 -11.63 24.77 -7.73
N PRO A 34 -12.85 25.36 -7.67
CA PRO A 34 -13.03 26.79 -7.52
C PRO A 34 -12.53 27.30 -6.16
N GLY A 35 -12.11 28.58 -6.13
CA GLY A 35 -11.19 29.13 -5.12
C GLY A 35 -11.49 28.83 -3.65
N GLY A 36 -12.76 28.89 -3.21
CA GLY A 36 -13.14 28.64 -1.82
C GLY A 36 -13.03 27.19 -1.36
N GLU A 37 -13.11 26.23 -2.28
CA GLU A 37 -12.90 24.80 -2.00
C GLU A 37 -11.43 24.44 -2.14
N LYS A 38 -10.74 25.00 -3.14
CA LYS A 38 -9.31 24.84 -3.34
C LYS A 38 -8.48 25.36 -2.16
N SER A 39 -8.86 26.48 -1.57
CA SER A 39 -8.12 27.06 -0.44
C SER A 39 -8.14 26.17 0.80
N LYS A 40 -9.25 25.44 1.03
CA LYS A 40 -9.39 24.48 2.14
C LYS A 40 -8.51 23.26 1.98
N LEU A 41 -8.21 22.89 0.74
CA LEU A 41 -7.43 21.70 0.38
C LEU A 41 -5.98 22.02 0.02
N ARG A 42 -5.54 23.28 0.18
CA ARG A 42 -4.23 23.74 -0.27
C ARG A 42 -3.10 22.90 0.34
N ALA A 43 -3.14 22.68 1.66
CA ALA A 43 -2.14 21.85 2.34
C ALA A 43 -2.12 20.42 1.79
N ASN A 44 -3.30 19.83 1.56
CA ASN A 44 -3.40 18.50 0.96
C ASN A 44 -2.82 18.45 -0.46
N ILE A 45 -3.03 19.49 -1.28
CA ILE A 45 -2.46 19.57 -2.63
C ILE A 45 -0.93 19.64 -2.55
N GLU A 46 -0.38 20.43 -1.62
CA GLU A 46 1.07 20.53 -1.37
C GLU A 46 1.63 19.16 -0.92
N ASP A 47 0.94 18.45 -0.02
CA ASP A 47 1.31 17.09 0.41
C ASP A 47 1.29 16.09 -0.75
N LEU A 48 0.30 16.15 -1.63
CA LEU A 48 0.22 15.27 -2.81
C LEU A 48 1.37 15.54 -3.77
N HIS A 49 1.80 16.80 -3.94
CA HIS A 49 2.98 17.13 -4.75
C HIS A 49 4.27 16.57 -4.14
N MET A 50 4.43 16.64 -2.82
CA MET A 50 5.56 16.01 -2.14
C MET A 50 5.54 14.48 -2.33
N LEU A 51 4.37 13.86 -2.22
CA LEU A 51 4.22 12.42 -2.43
C LEU A 51 4.56 12.01 -3.87
N ILE A 52 4.15 12.79 -4.88
CA ILE A 52 4.49 12.54 -6.28
C ILE A 52 6.01 12.61 -6.49
N ALA A 53 6.69 13.59 -5.88
CA ALA A 53 8.14 13.70 -5.95
C ALA A 53 8.84 12.51 -5.29
N GLU A 54 8.38 12.09 -4.11
CA GLU A 54 8.93 10.91 -3.42
C GLU A 54 8.71 9.63 -4.25
N MET A 55 7.55 9.48 -4.89
CA MET A 55 7.27 8.37 -5.78
C MET A 55 8.23 8.35 -6.97
N ASP A 56 8.57 9.50 -7.55
CA ASP A 56 9.58 9.60 -8.61
C ASP A 56 10.96 9.16 -8.13
N ASP A 57 11.41 9.68 -6.98
CA ASP A 57 12.70 9.30 -6.41
C ASP A 57 12.78 7.78 -6.16
N ARG A 58 11.68 7.19 -5.68
CA ARG A 58 11.59 5.74 -5.45
C ARG A 58 11.58 4.94 -6.76
N ILE A 59 10.92 5.43 -7.81
CA ILE A 59 10.97 4.81 -9.15
C ILE A 59 12.42 4.80 -9.66
N ASP A 60 13.13 5.91 -9.53
CA ASP A 60 14.52 6.00 -9.96
C ASP A 60 15.45 5.13 -9.10
N GLN A 61 15.21 5.02 -7.80
CA GLN A 61 15.90 4.06 -6.94
C GLN A 61 15.65 2.62 -7.38
N ILE A 62 14.42 2.25 -7.76
CA ILE A 62 14.11 0.91 -8.28
C ILE A 62 14.90 0.66 -9.57
N ARG A 63 14.91 1.62 -10.50
CA ARG A 63 15.66 1.49 -11.76
C ARG A 63 17.17 1.34 -11.58
N GLN A 64 17.74 2.03 -10.60
CA GLN A 64 19.19 2.05 -10.36
C GLN A 64 19.66 0.88 -9.49
N ASN A 65 18.85 0.49 -8.49
CA ASN A 65 19.29 -0.38 -7.41
C ASN A 65 18.55 -1.72 -7.34
N CYS A 66 17.40 -1.87 -8.00
CA CYS A 66 16.70 -3.15 -7.99
C CYS A 66 17.43 -4.15 -8.86
N LYS A 67 17.82 -5.27 -8.25
CA LYS A 67 18.49 -6.36 -8.93
C LYS A 67 17.69 -7.65 -8.77
N PRO A 68 17.75 -8.60 -9.73
CA PRO A 68 17.00 -9.85 -9.63
C PRO A 68 17.23 -10.61 -8.31
N GLU A 69 18.44 -10.55 -7.75
CA GLU A 69 18.81 -11.16 -6.46
C GLU A 69 18.21 -10.47 -5.23
N THR A 70 17.67 -9.25 -5.38
CA THR A 70 16.90 -8.56 -4.33
C THR A 70 15.41 -8.91 -4.38
N CYS A 71 14.96 -9.60 -5.44
CA CYS A 71 13.61 -10.11 -5.47
C CYS A 71 13.49 -11.35 -4.59
N ILE A 72 12.41 -11.41 -3.82
CA ILE A 72 11.99 -12.62 -3.13
C ILE A 72 11.69 -13.67 -4.20
N GLU A 73 12.58 -14.65 -4.33
CA GLU A 73 12.49 -15.69 -5.37
C GLU A 73 11.35 -16.68 -5.11
N ASP A 74 10.94 -16.80 -3.84
CA ASP A 74 9.88 -17.71 -3.40
C ASP A 74 8.97 -17.06 -2.35
N ILE A 75 7.81 -16.58 -2.79
CA ILE A 75 6.81 -15.97 -1.90
C ILE A 75 6.11 -17.02 -1.02
N GLN A 76 6.23 -18.32 -1.32
CA GLN A 76 5.43 -19.36 -0.65
C GLN A 76 5.75 -19.39 0.84
N THR A 77 7.04 -19.33 1.20
CA THR A 77 7.48 -19.36 2.59
C THR A 77 6.94 -18.17 3.40
N GLU A 78 7.02 -16.96 2.84
CA GLU A 78 6.52 -15.75 3.50
C GLU A 78 4.99 -15.70 3.55
N ARG A 79 4.31 -16.15 2.49
CA ARG A 79 2.86 -16.28 2.43
C ARG A 79 2.36 -17.27 3.48
N ASP A 80 3.04 -18.40 3.64
CA ASP A 80 2.65 -19.44 4.59
C ASP A 80 2.89 -18.98 6.03
N ALA A 81 4.00 -18.26 6.28
CA ALA A 81 4.24 -17.60 7.57
C ALA A 81 3.16 -16.55 7.88
N PHE A 82 2.81 -15.70 6.90
CA PHE A 82 1.76 -14.70 7.05
C PHE A 82 0.39 -15.32 7.32
N ASN A 83 0.04 -16.40 6.59
CA ASN A 83 -1.21 -17.14 6.81
C ASN A 83 -1.27 -17.77 8.22
N ALA A 84 -0.15 -18.32 8.70
CA ALA A 84 -0.07 -18.86 10.06
C ALA A 84 -0.24 -17.77 11.13
N SER A 85 0.34 -16.58 10.91
CA SER A 85 0.10 -15.43 11.79
C SER A 85 -1.37 -15.00 11.76
N LEU A 86 -2.01 -15.00 10.58
CA LEU A 86 -3.43 -14.66 10.42
C LEU A 86 -4.37 -15.66 11.10
N SER A 87 -4.08 -16.97 11.05
CA SER A 87 -4.85 -17.97 11.79
C SER A 87 -4.71 -17.78 13.29
N THR A 88 -3.49 -17.47 13.76
CA THR A 88 -3.23 -17.22 15.18
C THR A 88 -4.02 -16.00 15.66
N LEU A 89 -4.03 -14.91 14.89
CA LEU A 89 -4.81 -13.71 15.18
C LEU A 89 -6.32 -13.98 15.20
N ARG A 90 -6.82 -14.81 14.27
CA ARG A 90 -8.23 -15.22 14.28
C ARG A 90 -8.60 -15.98 15.54
N VAL A 91 -7.79 -16.97 15.93
CA VAL A 91 -8.00 -17.75 17.17
C VAL A 91 -8.00 -16.83 18.39
N SER A 92 -7.01 -15.94 18.52
CA SER A 92 -6.95 -15.02 19.66
C SER A 92 -8.14 -14.05 19.70
N THR A 93 -8.66 -13.63 18.54
CA THR A 93 -9.83 -12.75 18.46
C THR A 93 -11.11 -13.52 18.84
N GLU A 94 -11.26 -14.77 18.42
CA GLU A 94 -12.38 -15.63 18.82
C GLU A 94 -12.35 -15.95 20.32
N GLU A 95 -11.16 -16.18 20.89
CA GLU A 95 -10.97 -16.36 22.33
C GLU A 95 -11.32 -15.08 23.10
N ALA A 96 -10.86 -13.92 22.63
CA ALA A 96 -11.23 -12.63 23.21
C ALA A 96 -12.75 -12.39 23.13
N MET A 97 -13.39 -12.68 22.00
CA MET A 97 -14.85 -12.56 21.84
C MET A 97 -15.63 -13.56 22.70
N ARG A 98 -15.12 -14.78 22.92
CA ARG A 98 -15.69 -15.74 23.88
C ARG A 98 -15.52 -15.29 25.32
N GLY A 99 -14.38 -14.67 25.67
CA GLY A 99 -14.15 -14.05 26.97
C GLY A 99 -15.07 -12.85 27.23
N LEU A 100 -15.40 -12.09 26.20
CA LEU A 100 -16.42 -11.04 26.23
C LEU A 100 -17.87 -11.60 26.22
N GLY A 101 -18.05 -12.87 25.85
CA GLY A 101 -19.33 -13.56 25.70
C GLY A 101 -20.00 -14.08 26.98
N ALA A 102 -19.51 -13.72 28.17
CA ALA A 102 -20.16 -14.05 29.45
C ALA A 102 -20.71 -12.82 30.20
N GLY A 103 -20.67 -11.63 29.59
CA GLY A 103 -21.17 -10.38 30.17
C GLY A 103 -22.38 -9.84 29.42
N ASN A 104 -23.57 -10.12 29.94
CA ASN A 104 -24.83 -9.40 29.76
C ASN A 104 -24.87 -8.25 28.71
N PHE A 105 -25.27 -8.58 27.48
CA PHE A 105 -25.80 -7.63 26.50
C PHE A 105 -27.23 -8.02 26.12
N GLY A 106 -28.17 -7.83 27.04
CA GLY A 106 -29.59 -7.98 26.76
C GLY A 106 -30.43 -7.66 27.99
N GLY A 107 -31.01 -6.46 28.01
CA GLY A 107 -32.10 -6.11 28.92
C GLY A 107 -33.42 -6.75 28.51
#